data_AF-A0A9W9NPI0-F1
#
_entry.id   AF-A0A9W9NPI0-F1
#
_cell.length_a   1.000
_cell.length_b   1.000
_cell.length_c   1.000
_cell.angle_alpha   90.00
_cell.angle_beta   90.00
_cell.angle_gamma   90.00
#
_symmetry.space_group_name_H-M   'P 1'
#
loop_
_entity.id
_entity.type
_entity.pdbx_description
1 polymer ?
#
loop_
_entity_poly.entity_id
_entity_poly.type
_entity_poly.pdbx_seq_one_letter_code
_entity_poly.pdbx_strand_id
1 'polypeptide(L)'
;MEMREYMTSVYKEFAFDIQLTNCCYEEFLRNTVTALQASRLVNLYSREELPPVLATFLSKQPGLKTQGRLIHTREQLEVAYYLLQGKSNPKNLGIVQLVFAVSVLYGIKFSRPRKSSVDDLLVLGVGPNSVVPRKCSGCKREVLDDVFAYYSRYNPEIYVLWTIYSSCGHPGRGNSRVDLVPLDNGLKYMRAIRSDLIKRAEPSSLAERAPWHKFFTFDHIRNLVIFPEKLKYNVQG
;
A
#
# COMPACT_ATOMS: atom_id res chain seq x y z
N MET A 1 -12.90 22.55 -18.67
CA MET A 1 -11.65 21.77 -18.83
C MET A 1 -12.00 20.52 -19.61
N GLU A 2 -11.52 20.43 -20.84
CA GLU A 2 -11.76 19.25 -21.67
C GLU A 2 -11.12 18.03 -21.02
N MET A 3 -11.72 16.84 -21.18
CA MET A 3 -11.20 15.58 -20.62
C MET A 3 -9.73 15.36 -20.99
N ARG A 4 -9.32 15.81 -22.19
CA ARG A 4 -7.94 15.81 -22.66
C ARG A 4 -7.00 16.65 -21.78
N GLU A 5 -7.39 17.86 -21.41
CA GLU A 5 -6.58 18.76 -20.58
C GLU A 5 -6.45 18.22 -19.17
N TYR A 6 -7.54 17.71 -18.58
CA TYR A 6 -7.52 17.10 -17.25
C TYR A 6 -6.62 15.85 -17.21
N MET A 7 -6.78 14.96 -18.19
CA MET A 7 -5.99 13.73 -18.27
C MET A 7 -4.52 14.02 -18.54
N THR A 8 -4.22 15.03 -19.37
CA THR A 8 -2.84 15.48 -19.62
C THR A 8 -2.24 16.16 -18.40
N SER A 9 -3.02 16.91 -17.60
CA SER A 9 -2.53 17.52 -16.36
C SER A 9 -2.29 16.46 -15.29
N VAL A 10 -3.20 15.50 -15.11
CA VAL A 10 -3.03 14.36 -14.19
C VAL A 10 -1.89 13.46 -14.66
N TYR A 11 -1.65 13.32 -15.96
CA TYR A 11 -0.47 12.60 -16.43
C TYR A 11 0.81 13.39 -16.14
N LYS A 12 0.87 14.69 -16.46
CA LYS A 12 2.07 15.52 -16.27
C LYS A 12 2.42 15.78 -14.80
N GLU A 13 1.44 15.98 -13.94
CA GLU A 13 1.63 16.26 -12.51
C GLU A 13 2.13 15.00 -11.77
N PHE A 14 1.92 13.80 -12.33
CA PHE A 14 2.23 12.54 -11.67
C PHE A 14 3.29 11.68 -12.40
N ALA A 15 3.53 11.87 -13.69
CA ALA A 15 4.56 11.14 -14.47
C ALA A 15 6.00 11.54 -14.07
N PHE A 16 6.20 12.66 -13.38
CA PHE A 16 7.53 13.10 -12.96
C PHE A 16 8.10 12.28 -11.79
N ASP A 17 7.26 11.56 -11.03
CA ASP A 17 7.65 10.78 -9.85
C ASP A 17 7.65 9.26 -10.05
N ILE A 18 7.18 8.77 -11.20
CA ILE A 18 7.06 7.32 -11.49
C ILE A 18 8.20 6.88 -12.40
N GLN A 19 9.43 6.84 -11.88
CA GLN A 19 10.49 6.01 -12.46
C GLN A 19 10.41 4.58 -11.92
N LEU A 20 9.30 3.84 -12.11
CA LEU A 20 9.20 2.45 -11.65
C LEU A 20 8.36 1.56 -12.59
N THR A 21 9.07 0.87 -13.49
CA THR A 21 8.99 -0.59 -13.74
C THR A 21 7.63 -1.29 -13.60
N ASN A 22 6.68 -1.04 -14.49
CA ASN A 22 5.69 -2.08 -14.84
C ASN A 22 5.10 -1.84 -16.23
N CYS A 23 5.56 -2.60 -17.23
CA CYS A 23 5.15 -2.48 -18.62
C CYS A 23 3.62 -2.63 -18.79
N CYS A 24 2.97 -3.48 -17.98
CA CYS A 24 1.52 -3.67 -17.99
C CYS A 24 0.72 -2.45 -17.49
N TYR A 25 1.31 -1.58 -16.66
CA TYR A 25 0.61 -0.40 -16.14
C TYR A 25 0.64 0.75 -17.15
N GLU A 26 1.79 0.96 -17.79
CA GLU A 26 1.94 1.87 -18.94
C GLU A 26 0.99 1.48 -20.10
N GLU A 27 0.93 0.19 -20.41
CA GLU A 27 0.02 -0.32 -21.44
C GLU A 27 -1.46 -0.15 -21.03
N PHE A 28 -1.81 -0.40 -19.77
CA PHE A 28 -3.15 -0.11 -19.24
C PHE A 28 -3.50 1.38 -19.35
N LEU A 29 -2.61 2.28 -18.93
CA LEU A 29 -2.82 3.72 -19.01
C LEU A 29 -3.00 4.15 -20.47
N ARG A 30 -2.17 3.66 -21.38
CA ARG A 30 -2.25 3.97 -22.81
C ARG A 30 -3.56 3.49 -23.42
N ASN A 31 -3.90 2.21 -23.24
CA ASN A 31 -5.13 1.62 -23.77
C ASN A 31 -6.37 2.29 -23.19
N THR A 32 -6.32 2.68 -21.92
CA THR A 32 -7.42 3.37 -21.26
C THR A 32 -7.56 4.81 -21.75
N VAL A 33 -6.47 5.56 -21.89
CA VAL A 33 -6.50 6.92 -22.47
C VAL A 33 -7.05 6.88 -23.89
N THR A 34 -6.62 5.92 -24.72
CA THR A 34 -7.16 5.72 -26.07
C THR A 34 -8.65 5.37 -26.02
N ALA A 35 -9.08 4.45 -25.14
CA ALA A 35 -10.48 4.11 -24.97
C ALA A 35 -11.32 5.32 -24.56
N LEU A 36 -10.84 6.14 -23.62
CA LEU A 36 -11.50 7.36 -23.14
C LEU A 36 -11.55 8.46 -24.20
N GLN A 37 -10.52 8.59 -25.04
CA GLN A 37 -10.49 9.53 -26.16
C GLN A 37 -11.45 9.14 -27.28
N ALA A 38 -11.63 7.84 -27.51
CA ALA A 38 -12.51 7.33 -28.57
C ALA A 38 -14.00 7.37 -28.21
N SER A 39 -14.35 7.60 -26.94
CA SER A 39 -15.70 7.39 -26.47
C SER A 39 -16.30 8.66 -25.85
N ARG A 40 -17.51 9.03 -26.29
CA ARG A 40 -18.32 10.15 -25.75
C ARG A 40 -18.86 9.81 -24.35
N LEU A 41 -18.02 9.34 -23.42
CA LEU A 41 -18.41 8.79 -22.10
C LEU A 41 -18.79 9.85 -21.05
N VAL A 42 -19.31 10.99 -21.49
CA VAL A 42 -19.60 12.12 -20.61
C VAL A 42 -20.77 11.81 -19.65
N ASN A 43 -21.60 10.80 -19.95
CA ASN A 43 -22.84 10.52 -19.21
C ASN A 43 -23.02 9.05 -18.81
N LEU A 44 -21.98 8.39 -18.31
CA LEU A 44 -22.15 7.07 -17.69
C LEU A 44 -22.33 7.22 -16.18
N TYR A 45 -23.32 6.52 -15.63
CA TYR A 45 -23.73 6.61 -14.22
C TYR A 45 -23.58 5.30 -13.48
N SER A 46 -23.54 4.16 -14.19
CA SER A 46 -23.49 2.83 -13.60
C SER A 46 -22.15 2.12 -13.87
N ARG A 47 -21.85 1.09 -13.06
CA ARG A 47 -20.63 0.29 -13.20
C ARG A 47 -20.71 -0.60 -14.45
N GLU A 48 -21.90 -1.04 -14.77
CA GLU A 48 -22.25 -1.91 -15.89
C GLU A 48 -21.97 -1.23 -17.24
N GLU A 49 -21.96 0.10 -17.24
CA GLU A 49 -21.60 0.93 -18.38
C GLU A 49 -20.08 1.11 -18.55
N LEU A 50 -19.25 0.66 -17.59
CA LEU A 50 -17.80 0.82 -17.71
C LEU A 50 -17.27 0.07 -18.93
N PRO A 51 -16.34 0.69 -19.69
CA PRO A 51 -15.58 -0.01 -20.70
C PRO A 51 -15.03 -1.34 -20.16
N PRO A 52 -15.16 -2.47 -20.89
CA PRO A 52 -14.77 -3.79 -20.40
C PRO A 52 -13.33 -3.87 -19.86
N VAL A 53 -12.42 -3.11 -20.47
CA VAL A 53 -11.02 -2.99 -20.03
C VAL A 53 -10.91 -2.44 -18.60
N LEU A 54 -11.66 -1.39 -18.27
CA LEU A 54 -11.68 -0.77 -16.95
C LEU A 54 -12.34 -1.69 -15.91
N ALA A 55 -13.47 -2.31 -16.25
CA ALA A 55 -14.16 -3.25 -15.38
C ALA A 55 -13.27 -4.47 -15.05
N THR A 56 -12.55 -4.99 -16.05
CA THR A 56 -11.60 -6.10 -15.90
C THR A 56 -10.39 -5.69 -15.07
N PHE A 57 -9.85 -4.48 -15.29
CA PHE A 57 -8.74 -3.99 -14.50
C PHE A 57 -9.10 -3.89 -13.01
N LEU A 58 -10.20 -3.21 -12.68
CA LEU A 58 -10.68 -3.06 -11.30
C LEU A 58 -10.90 -4.41 -10.62
N SER A 59 -11.52 -5.37 -11.33
CA SER A 59 -11.83 -6.69 -10.76
C SER A 59 -10.59 -7.54 -10.47
N LYS A 60 -9.48 -7.31 -11.20
CA LYS A 60 -8.21 -8.00 -10.99
C LYS A 60 -7.33 -7.39 -9.90
N GLN A 61 -7.59 -6.14 -9.48
CA GLN A 61 -6.76 -5.50 -8.46
C GLN A 61 -7.17 -5.98 -7.05
N PRO A 62 -6.33 -6.76 -6.35
CA PRO A 62 -6.68 -7.24 -5.02
C PRO A 62 -6.79 -6.08 -4.02
N GLY A 63 -6.02 -4.99 -4.21
CA GLY A 63 -6.02 -3.83 -3.31
C GLY A 63 -7.17 -2.85 -3.55
N LEU A 64 -8.01 -3.10 -4.55
CA LEU A 64 -9.26 -2.36 -4.80
C LEU A 64 -10.47 -3.20 -4.37
N LYS A 65 -10.35 -3.80 -3.19
CA LYS A 65 -11.38 -4.62 -2.55
C LYS A 65 -11.63 -4.13 -1.13
N THR A 66 -12.83 -4.38 -0.66
CA THR A 66 -13.25 -4.15 0.72
C THR A 66 -13.81 -5.47 1.23
N GLN A 67 -13.22 -6.03 2.28
CA GLN A 67 -13.56 -7.35 2.82
C GLN A 67 -13.46 -8.47 1.77
N GLY A 68 -12.46 -8.41 0.89
CA GLY A 68 -12.27 -9.34 -0.22
C GLY A 68 -13.29 -9.20 -1.35
N ARG A 69 -14.27 -8.28 -1.22
CA ARG A 69 -15.30 -8.03 -2.21
C ARG A 69 -14.91 -6.87 -3.12
N LEU A 70 -15.29 -6.98 -4.38
CA LEU A 70 -15.09 -5.92 -5.35
C LEU A 70 -15.90 -4.68 -4.97
N ILE A 71 -15.27 -3.51 -5.14
CA ILE A 71 -15.96 -2.22 -5.14
C ILE A 71 -17.04 -2.26 -6.21
N HIS A 72 -18.31 -2.14 -5.82
CA HIS A 72 -19.47 -2.28 -6.69
C HIS A 72 -20.34 -1.03 -6.75
N THR A 73 -20.24 -0.13 -5.77
CA THR A 73 -21.00 1.12 -5.79
C THR A 73 -20.12 2.33 -6.08
N ARG A 74 -20.74 3.40 -6.57
CA ARG A 74 -20.09 4.70 -6.75
C ARG A 74 -19.52 5.21 -5.43
N GLU A 75 -20.27 5.09 -4.34
CA GLU A 75 -19.87 5.56 -3.01
C GLU A 75 -18.60 4.85 -2.54
N GLN A 76 -18.48 3.54 -2.80
CA GLN A 76 -17.27 2.79 -2.48
C GLN A 76 -16.07 3.25 -3.34
N LEU A 77 -16.28 3.62 -4.61
CA LEU A 77 -15.24 4.24 -5.45
C LEU A 77 -14.83 5.63 -4.92
N GLU A 78 -15.78 6.44 -4.45
CA GLU A 78 -15.49 7.75 -3.85
C GLU A 78 -14.66 7.59 -2.56
N VAL A 79 -15.01 6.60 -1.72
CA VAL A 79 -14.21 6.25 -0.54
C VAL A 79 -12.80 5.83 -0.93
N ALA A 80 -12.66 4.95 -1.92
CA ALA A 80 -11.36 4.52 -2.44
C ALA A 80 -10.54 5.71 -2.97
N TYR A 81 -11.17 6.61 -3.73
CA TYR A 81 -10.56 7.80 -4.29
C TYR A 81 -9.96 8.70 -3.19
N TYR A 82 -10.75 8.99 -2.14
CA TYR A 82 -10.27 9.78 -1.02
C TYR A 82 -9.20 9.06 -0.18
N LEU A 83 -9.34 7.74 0.03
CA LEU A 83 -8.35 6.93 0.75
C LEU A 83 -7.00 6.96 0.04
N LEU A 84 -7.02 6.92 -1.29
CA LEU A 84 -5.85 7.03 -2.15
C LEU A 84 -5.36 8.48 -2.32
N GLN A 85 -5.91 9.42 -1.55
CA GLN A 85 -5.54 10.84 -1.50
C GLN A 85 -5.86 11.63 -2.78
N GLY A 86 -6.98 11.32 -3.42
CA GLY A 86 -7.55 12.18 -4.45
C GLY A 86 -7.84 13.59 -3.91
N LYS A 87 -7.36 14.62 -4.61
CA LYS A 87 -7.41 16.03 -4.15
C LYS A 87 -8.74 16.74 -4.45
N SER A 88 -9.45 16.31 -5.50
CA SER A 88 -10.70 16.96 -5.94
C SER A 88 -11.94 16.35 -5.28
N ASN A 89 -13.10 16.99 -5.44
CA ASN A 89 -14.37 16.39 -5.06
C ASN A 89 -14.77 15.32 -6.10
N PRO A 90 -14.84 14.02 -5.74
CA PRO A 90 -15.15 12.95 -6.69
C PRO A 90 -16.60 13.03 -7.19
N LYS A 91 -17.49 13.77 -6.51
CA LYS A 91 -18.85 14.05 -7.01
C LYS A 91 -18.86 14.83 -8.32
N ASN A 92 -17.79 15.57 -8.61
CA ASN A 92 -17.64 16.30 -9.86
C ASN A 92 -17.12 15.41 -11.01
N LEU A 93 -16.81 14.14 -10.73
CA LEU A 93 -16.32 13.18 -11.72
C LEU A 93 -17.45 12.24 -12.15
N GLY A 94 -17.59 12.04 -13.46
CA GLY A 94 -18.40 10.94 -14.01
C GLY A 94 -17.85 9.58 -13.56
N ILE A 95 -18.66 8.51 -13.60
CA ILE A 95 -18.25 7.20 -13.06
C ILE A 95 -16.95 6.69 -13.69
N VAL A 96 -16.81 6.88 -15.00
CA VAL A 96 -15.62 6.48 -15.76
C VAL A 96 -14.38 7.27 -15.32
N GLN A 97 -14.52 8.59 -15.17
CA GLN A 97 -13.43 9.45 -14.70
C GLN A 97 -13.00 9.07 -13.29
N LEU A 98 -13.96 8.78 -12.42
CA LEU A 98 -13.70 8.36 -11.05
C LEU A 98 -12.95 7.03 -11.01
N VAL A 99 -13.42 6.03 -11.78
CA VAL A 99 -12.74 4.72 -11.91
C VAL A 99 -11.32 4.88 -12.43
N PHE A 100 -11.13 5.70 -13.47
CA PHE A 100 -9.81 5.97 -14.01
C PHE A 100 -8.91 6.61 -12.95
N ALA A 101 -9.39 7.65 -12.27
CA ALA A 101 -8.62 8.35 -11.26
C ALA A 101 -8.26 7.44 -10.08
N VAL A 102 -9.18 6.59 -9.62
CA VAL A 102 -8.90 5.55 -8.61
C VAL A 102 -7.82 4.60 -9.10
N SER A 103 -7.88 4.15 -10.36
CA SER A 103 -6.91 3.24 -10.95
C SER A 103 -5.50 3.87 -10.99
N VAL A 104 -5.43 5.14 -11.43
CA VAL A 104 -4.18 5.92 -11.46
C VAL A 104 -3.59 6.09 -10.06
N LEU A 105 -4.41 6.55 -9.12
CA LEU A 105 -4.00 6.76 -7.73
C LEU A 105 -3.57 5.45 -7.08
N TYR A 106 -4.24 4.34 -7.39
CA TYR A 106 -3.88 3.02 -6.90
C TYR A 106 -2.47 2.62 -7.36
N GLY A 107 -2.14 2.72 -8.64
CA GLY A 107 -0.79 2.39 -9.12
C GLY A 107 0.30 3.31 -8.57
N ILE A 108 -0.01 4.60 -8.36
CA ILE A 108 0.91 5.52 -7.67
C ILE A 108 1.15 5.06 -6.23
N LYS A 109 0.09 4.78 -5.47
CA LYS A 109 0.20 4.36 -4.07
C LYS A 109 0.86 3.00 -3.93
N PHE A 110 0.61 2.10 -4.87
CA PHE A 110 1.25 0.80 -4.98
C PHE A 110 2.77 0.93 -5.12
N SER A 111 3.23 1.89 -5.91
CA SER A 111 4.65 2.08 -6.21
C SER A 111 5.42 2.86 -5.13
N ARG A 112 4.75 3.37 -4.09
CA ARG A 112 5.43 4.20 -3.09
C ARG A 112 6.41 3.39 -2.25
N PRO A 113 7.67 3.82 -2.13
CA PRO A 113 8.66 3.15 -1.30
C PRO A 113 8.24 3.19 0.17
N ARG A 114 8.52 2.08 0.85
CA ARG A 114 8.27 1.90 2.29
C ARG A 114 9.06 2.91 3.12
N LYS A 115 8.65 3.12 4.37
CA LYS A 115 9.48 3.85 5.34
C LYS A 115 10.76 3.04 5.60
N SER A 116 11.87 3.45 4.98
CA SER A 116 13.17 2.80 5.12
C SER A 116 13.62 2.63 6.58
N SER A 117 13.19 3.54 7.47
CA SER A 117 13.54 3.52 8.90
C SER A 117 12.97 2.35 9.71
N VAL A 118 12.02 1.59 9.16
CA VAL A 118 11.42 0.42 9.83
C VAL A 118 11.45 -0.83 8.95
N ASP A 119 11.99 -0.75 7.73
CA ASP A 119 11.87 -1.83 6.73
C ASP A 119 12.55 -3.13 7.18
N ASP A 120 13.67 -3.02 7.90
CA ASP A 120 14.42 -4.12 8.50
C ASP A 120 13.64 -4.87 9.60
N LEU A 121 12.59 -4.23 10.14
CA LEU A 121 11.77 -4.69 11.26
C LEU A 121 10.41 -5.26 10.83
N LEU A 122 10.13 -5.31 9.53
CA LEU A 122 8.85 -5.78 8.99
C LEU A 122 9.05 -7.06 8.18
N VAL A 123 8.06 -7.93 8.24
CA VAL A 123 7.92 -9.09 7.36
C VAL A 123 6.60 -8.99 6.62
N LEU A 124 6.61 -9.33 5.34
CA LEU A 124 5.37 -9.39 4.56
C LEU A 124 4.55 -10.61 5.01
N GLY A 125 3.25 -10.41 5.18
CA GLY A 125 2.32 -11.48 5.49
C GLY A 125 2.27 -12.54 4.39
N VAL A 126 2.21 -13.80 4.80
CA VAL A 126 2.01 -14.95 3.92
C VAL A 126 0.62 -15.53 4.20
N GLY A 127 -0.01 -16.16 3.21
CA GLY A 127 -1.35 -16.73 3.34
C GLY A 127 -1.49 -17.59 4.61
N PRO A 128 -2.57 -17.46 5.40
CA PRO A 128 -3.81 -16.70 5.13
C PRO A 128 -3.74 -15.19 5.42
N ASN A 129 -2.63 -14.71 5.96
CA ASN A 129 -2.44 -13.34 6.47
C ASN A 129 -1.85 -12.38 5.43
N SER A 130 -1.84 -12.75 4.14
CA SER A 130 -1.30 -11.92 3.07
C SER A 130 -2.18 -10.72 2.73
N VAL A 131 -3.45 -10.76 3.11
CA VAL A 131 -4.40 -9.65 2.93
C VAL A 131 -5.16 -9.42 4.23
N VAL A 132 -5.19 -8.17 4.70
CA VAL A 132 -5.89 -7.80 5.93
C VAL A 132 -7.06 -6.88 5.60
N PRO A 133 -8.32 -7.32 5.79
CA PRO A 133 -9.46 -6.42 5.75
C PRO A 133 -9.37 -5.35 6.83
N ARG A 134 -9.75 -4.12 6.51
CA ARG A 134 -9.56 -2.97 7.42
C ARG A 134 -10.82 -2.16 7.64
N LYS A 135 -10.83 -1.45 8.76
CA LYS A 135 -11.80 -0.43 9.12
C LYS A 135 -11.12 0.81 9.68
N CYS A 136 -11.80 1.94 9.61
CA CYS A 136 -11.36 3.16 10.27
C CYS A 136 -11.48 3.01 11.79
N SER A 137 -10.42 3.29 12.54
CA SER A 137 -10.46 3.29 14.01
C SER A 137 -11.45 4.29 14.58
N GLY A 138 -11.68 5.40 13.87
CA GLY A 138 -12.59 6.48 14.26
C GLY A 138 -14.06 6.20 13.95
N CYS A 139 -14.43 6.07 12.68
CA CYS A 139 -15.84 5.89 12.27
C CYS A 139 -16.30 4.43 12.23
N LYS A 140 -15.39 3.47 12.45
CA LYS A 140 -15.62 2.02 12.41
C LYS A 140 -16.11 1.47 11.06
N ARG A 141 -16.27 2.33 10.05
CA ARG A 141 -16.62 1.92 8.69
C ARG A 141 -15.45 1.25 8.00
N GLU A 142 -15.79 0.32 7.13
CA GLU A 142 -14.87 -0.44 6.29
C GLU A 142 -14.17 0.47 5.27
N VAL A 143 -12.97 0.08 4.90
CA VAL A 143 -12.11 0.75 3.92
C VAL A 143 -11.41 -0.32 3.06
N LEU A 144 -10.59 0.10 2.10
CA LEU A 144 -9.85 -0.85 1.26
C LEU A 144 -8.98 -1.79 2.09
N ASP A 145 -8.95 -3.06 1.68
CA ASP A 145 -8.11 -4.10 2.25
C ASP A 145 -6.63 -3.74 2.10
N ASP A 146 -5.82 -4.20 3.04
CA ASP A 146 -4.36 -4.12 2.92
C ASP A 146 -3.83 -5.39 2.26
N VAL A 147 -3.52 -5.30 0.97
CA VAL A 147 -2.94 -6.41 0.20
C VAL A 147 -1.44 -6.59 0.39
N PHE A 148 -0.81 -5.68 1.14
CA PHE A 148 0.58 -5.76 1.54
C PHE A 148 0.64 -5.70 3.06
N ALA A 149 -0.09 -6.62 3.70
CA ALA A 149 -0.13 -6.69 5.14
C ALA A 149 1.28 -6.98 5.67
N TYR A 150 1.82 -6.04 6.44
CA TYR A 150 3.10 -6.20 7.11
C TYR A 150 2.90 -6.56 8.56
N TYR A 151 3.81 -7.39 9.05
CA TYR A 151 3.84 -7.87 10.42
C TYR A 151 5.19 -7.53 11.04
N SER A 152 5.24 -7.48 12.37
CA SER A 152 6.50 -7.29 13.07
C SER A 152 7.42 -8.48 12.81
N ARG A 153 8.67 -8.22 12.43
CA ARG A 153 9.70 -9.26 12.26
C ARG A 153 9.95 -10.04 13.55
N TYR A 154 9.81 -9.38 14.70
CA TYR A 154 10.05 -9.99 16.01
C TYR A 154 8.83 -10.72 16.58
N ASN A 155 7.62 -10.38 16.11
CA ASN A 155 6.41 -11.09 16.44
C ASN A 155 5.46 -11.08 15.22
N PRO A 156 5.51 -12.12 14.37
CA PRO A 156 4.69 -12.21 13.16
C PRO A 156 3.18 -12.29 13.40
N GLU A 157 2.71 -12.42 14.64
CA GLU A 157 1.28 -12.33 14.97
C GLU A 157 0.77 -10.89 15.05
N ILE A 158 1.67 -9.90 15.11
CA ILE A 158 1.31 -8.49 15.26
C ILE A 158 1.35 -7.80 13.90
N TYR A 159 0.16 -7.42 13.42
CA TYR A 159 0.00 -6.61 12.22
C TYR A 159 0.48 -5.17 12.44
N VAL A 160 1.19 -4.61 11.47
CA VAL A 160 1.78 -3.28 11.56
C VAL A 160 0.98 -2.27 10.74
N LEU A 161 0.43 -1.29 11.44
CA LEU A 161 -0.35 -0.19 10.88
C LEU A 161 0.55 0.85 10.22
N TRP A 162 0.18 1.21 9.00
CA TRP A 162 0.64 2.43 8.35
C TRP A 162 -0.25 3.60 8.75
N THR A 163 0.31 4.63 9.40
CA THR A 163 -0.44 5.85 9.68
C THR A 163 -0.72 6.59 8.38
N ILE A 164 -2.01 6.84 8.09
CA ILE A 164 -2.45 7.70 6.99
C ILE A 164 -2.77 9.08 7.58
N TYR A 165 -2.19 10.12 6.99
CA TYR A 165 -2.24 11.50 7.51
C TYR A 165 -3.35 12.37 6.90
N SER A 166 -4.27 11.80 6.11
CA SER A 166 -5.25 12.57 5.34
C SER A 166 -6.69 12.33 5.81
N SER A 167 -7.21 11.11 5.65
CA SER A 167 -8.58 10.76 6.03
C SER A 167 -8.79 9.24 5.94
N CYS A 168 -9.94 8.76 6.42
CA CYS A 168 -10.38 7.36 6.22
C CYS A 168 -11.15 7.14 4.92
N GLY A 169 -11.16 8.10 4.00
CA GLY A 169 -11.90 8.04 2.74
C GLY A 169 -13.40 8.36 2.85
N HIS A 170 -14.03 8.21 4.02
CA HIS A 170 -15.45 8.50 4.20
C HIS A 170 -15.74 10.02 4.29
N PRO A 171 -16.69 10.54 3.49
CA PRO A 171 -17.06 11.96 3.53
C PRO A 171 -17.66 12.36 4.88
N GLY A 172 -17.45 13.61 5.28
CA GLY A 172 -17.99 14.16 6.54
C GLY A 172 -17.10 13.97 7.77
N ARG A 173 -15.95 13.30 7.65
CA ARG A 173 -14.87 13.39 8.65
C ARG A 173 -13.79 14.35 8.17
N GLY A 174 -13.52 15.38 8.97
CA GLY A 174 -12.40 16.29 8.74
C GLY A 174 -11.06 15.56 8.68
N ASN A 175 -10.03 16.26 8.21
CA ASN A 175 -8.66 15.75 7.99
C ASN A 175 -7.92 15.45 9.31
N SER A 176 -8.49 14.54 10.09
CA SER A 176 -7.96 14.09 11.36
C SER A 176 -7.15 12.83 11.12
N ARG A 177 -6.05 12.70 11.87
CA ARG A 177 -5.24 11.49 11.87
C ARG A 177 -6.11 10.31 12.31
N VAL A 178 -6.22 9.31 11.44
CA VAL A 178 -6.97 8.09 11.69
C VAL A 178 -6.08 6.88 11.42
N ASP A 179 -6.28 5.84 12.21
CA ASP A 179 -5.61 4.56 12.01
C ASP A 179 -6.56 3.63 11.25
N LEU A 180 -6.07 2.98 10.19
CA LEU A 180 -6.80 1.91 9.52
C LEU A 180 -6.43 0.60 10.18
N VAL A 181 -7.30 0.12 11.05
CA VAL A 181 -7.05 -1.07 11.88
C VAL A 181 -7.66 -2.31 11.22
N PRO A 182 -7.20 -3.51 11.57
CA PRO A 182 -7.85 -4.74 11.16
C PRO A 182 -9.36 -4.73 11.44
N LEU A 183 -10.11 -5.31 10.52
CA LEU A 183 -11.53 -5.56 10.72
C LEU A 183 -11.74 -6.59 11.83
N ASP A 184 -10.93 -7.67 11.81
CA ASP A 184 -10.87 -8.69 12.84
C ASP A 184 -10.33 -8.11 14.15
N ASN A 185 -11.14 -8.18 15.22
CA ASN A 185 -10.75 -7.68 16.54
C ASN A 185 -9.78 -8.61 17.27
N GLY A 186 -9.64 -9.87 16.84
CA GLY A 186 -8.67 -10.83 17.38
C GLY A 186 -7.25 -10.57 16.90
N LEU A 187 -7.09 -9.94 15.74
CA LEU A 187 -5.78 -9.63 15.17
C LEU A 187 -5.12 -8.48 15.95
N LYS A 188 -4.05 -8.81 16.67
CA LYS A 188 -3.22 -7.82 17.37
C LYS A 188 -2.54 -6.91 16.36
N TYR A 189 -2.45 -5.62 16.68
CA TYR A 189 -1.79 -4.66 15.81
C TYR A 189 -0.99 -3.60 16.57
N MET A 190 -0.07 -2.94 15.87
CA MET A 190 0.70 -1.79 16.39
C MET A 190 1.10 -0.83 15.28
N ARG A 191 1.50 0.40 15.61
CA ARG A 191 1.95 1.38 14.60
C ARG A 191 3.37 1.08 14.11
N ALA A 192 3.65 1.45 12.87
CA ALA A 192 4.98 1.40 12.26
C ALA A 192 5.94 2.46 12.86
N ILE A 193 6.24 2.36 14.15
CA ILE A 193 7.16 3.21 14.89
C ILE A 193 8.33 2.33 15.37
N ARG A 194 9.56 2.68 14.96
CA ARG A 194 10.76 1.86 15.25
C ARG A 194 10.89 1.51 16.72
N SER A 195 10.71 2.49 17.62
CA SER A 195 10.79 2.26 19.07
C SER A 195 9.78 1.24 19.56
N ASP A 196 8.56 1.24 19.03
CA ASP A 196 7.49 0.35 19.47
C ASP A 196 7.73 -1.07 18.96
N LEU A 197 8.13 -1.19 17.68
CA LEU A 197 8.52 -2.45 17.05
C LEU A 197 9.69 -3.12 17.78
N ILE A 198 10.68 -2.35 18.22
CA ILE A 198 11.82 -2.85 19.00
C ILE A 198 11.44 -3.17 20.44
N LYS A 199 10.66 -2.32 21.13
CA LYS A 199 10.24 -2.59 22.52
C LYS A 199 9.43 -3.89 22.65
N ARG A 200 8.63 -4.24 21.64
CA ARG A 200 7.90 -5.51 21.58
C ARG A 200 8.71 -6.65 20.96
N ALA A 201 9.94 -6.38 20.50
CA ALA A 201 10.92 -7.40 20.17
C ALA A 201 11.46 -8.12 21.41
N GLU A 202 11.19 -7.57 22.59
CA GLU A 202 11.41 -8.25 23.86
C GLU A 202 10.13 -8.96 24.27
N PRO A 203 9.93 -10.22 23.88
CA PRO A 203 9.07 -11.05 24.69
C PRO A 203 9.84 -11.37 25.97
N SER A 204 9.11 -11.39 27.06
CA SER A 204 9.34 -12.22 28.25
C SER A 204 9.56 -13.72 27.94
N SER A 205 9.62 -14.13 26.65
CA SER A 205 10.16 -15.42 26.18
C SER A 205 11.62 -15.37 25.73
N LEU A 206 12.30 -14.22 25.73
CA LEU A 206 13.77 -14.15 25.75
C LEU A 206 14.35 -14.51 27.12
N ALA A 207 13.50 -14.76 28.13
CA ALA A 207 13.88 -15.53 29.30
C ALA A 207 14.30 -16.97 28.95
N GLU A 208 14.04 -17.43 27.72
CA GLU A 208 14.60 -18.65 27.14
C GLU A 208 15.49 -18.34 25.93
N ARG A 209 16.33 -17.31 25.99
CA ARG A 209 17.51 -17.27 25.11
C ARG A 209 18.34 -18.50 25.43
N ALA A 210 18.34 -19.48 24.52
CA ALA A 210 19.24 -20.60 24.61
C ALA A 210 20.67 -20.09 24.87
N PRO A 211 21.46 -20.74 25.74
CA PRO A 211 22.73 -20.20 26.26
C PRO A 211 23.73 -19.74 25.20
N TRP A 212 23.56 -20.15 23.94
CA TRP A 212 24.45 -19.82 22.84
C TRP A 212 24.16 -18.47 22.15
N HIS A 213 23.02 -17.82 22.39
CA HIS A 213 22.70 -16.52 21.77
C HIS A 213 23.66 -15.39 22.17
N LYS A 214 24.33 -15.50 23.32
CA LYS A 214 25.38 -14.58 23.78
C LYS A 214 26.67 -14.64 22.95
N PHE A 215 26.84 -15.67 22.12
CA PHE A 215 27.98 -15.77 21.19
C PHE A 215 27.75 -15.04 19.87
N PHE A 216 26.51 -14.62 19.56
CA PHE A 216 26.15 -13.97 18.29
C PHE A 216 25.66 -12.52 18.46
N THR A 217 25.95 -11.88 19.61
CA THR A 217 25.70 -10.44 19.74
C THR A 217 26.51 -9.69 18.68
N PHE A 218 25.87 -8.74 17.99
CA PHE A 218 26.43 -7.97 16.88
C PHE A 218 27.78 -7.30 17.19
N ASP A 219 28.09 -7.06 18.48
CA ASP A 219 29.38 -6.52 18.93
C ASP A 219 30.54 -7.51 18.78
N HIS A 220 30.31 -8.83 18.87
CA HIS A 220 31.35 -9.83 18.60
C HIS A 220 31.66 -9.95 17.10
N ILE A 221 30.65 -9.80 16.24
CA ILE A 221 30.83 -9.87 14.78
C ILE A 221 31.59 -8.63 14.27
N ARG A 222 31.36 -7.44 14.86
CA ARG A 222 32.16 -6.24 14.54
C ARG A 222 33.65 -6.40 14.87
N ASN A 223 33.97 -7.10 15.96
CA ASN A 223 35.37 -7.35 16.35
C ASN A 223 36.02 -8.50 15.56
N LEU A 224 35.23 -9.34 14.87
CA LEU A 224 35.72 -10.41 14.00
C LEU A 224 35.95 -9.95 12.55
N VAL A 225 35.40 -8.82 12.14
CA VAL A 225 35.75 -8.17 10.85
C VAL A 225 36.89 -7.18 11.08
N ILE A 226 38.01 -7.70 11.58
CA ILE A 226 39.32 -7.14 11.26
C ILE A 226 39.74 -7.88 10.00
N PHE A 227 39.76 -7.18 8.86
CA PHE A 227 40.37 -7.69 7.64
C PHE A 227 41.77 -8.21 7.95
N PRO A 228 42.11 -9.48 7.66
CA PRO A 228 43.50 -9.86 7.58
C PRO A 228 44.06 -9.27 6.28
N GLU A 229 44.51 -8.02 6.33
CA GLU A 229 45.60 -7.60 5.44
C GLU A 229 46.79 -8.52 5.74
N LYS A 230 46.99 -9.51 4.86
CA LYS A 230 48.17 -10.36 4.63
C LYS A 230 47.78 -11.84 4.48
N LEU A 231 47.02 -12.15 3.44
CA LEU A 231 47.26 -13.38 2.70
C LEU A 231 48.05 -13.00 1.44
N LYS A 232 49.37 -12.86 1.61
CA LYS A 232 50.30 -12.90 0.48
C LYS A 232 50.27 -14.32 -0.06
N TYR A 233 49.61 -14.49 -1.21
CA TYR A 233 49.79 -15.68 -2.04
C TYR A 233 51.26 -15.74 -2.47
N ASN A 234 52.02 -16.70 -1.94
CA ASN A 234 53.25 -17.15 -2.59
C ASN A 234 52.83 -18.11 -3.70
N VAL A 235 52.84 -17.59 -4.94
CA VAL A 235 52.87 -18.41 -6.15
C VAL A 235 54.20 -18.15 -6.82
N GLN A 236 55.16 -19.04 -6.55
CA GLN A 236 56.33 -19.34 -7.38
C GLN A 236 56.56 -20.85 -7.12
N GLY A 237 56.55 -21.73 -8.11
CA GLY A 237 57.26 -21.69 -9.38
C GLY A 237 58.22 -22.87 -9.34
#